data_AF-A0A2A2QG60-F1
#
_entry.id   AF-A0A2A2QG60-F1
#
_cell.length_a   1.000
_cell.length_b   1.000
_cell.length_c   1.000
_cell.angle_alpha   90.00
_cell.angle_beta   90.00
_cell.angle_gamma   90.00
#
_symmetry.space_group_name_H-M   'P 1'
#
loop_
_entity.id
_entity.type
_entity.pdbx_description
1 polymer ?
#
loop_
_entity_poly.entity_id
_entity_poly.type
_entity_poly.pdbx_seq_one_letter_code
_entity_poly.pdbx_strand_id
1 'polypeptide(L)'
;MKTVFHIVHVTRARALRLAMLGLVIADGARVTAADAEIRFTNEDRLTGSLESIAVDQLMWNSPALEKATPFQISKIVELRMPGNTAPGSNACELVLDLSNGDVARGKLASVNEHSVMLDTAFGGRMEFSRSMISGAKIEATSELVYRGPTAMDGWRQSGEKEVWSYGRSAFRSAGIGGIGRDDLLPESCAISFIVEWKGDSCGMKITVFSRDAGNEAAAEGYELTIQRGNYRLKKCSTQNFLGIGNSPTLATANKAQVEIRASRQTGLVCLFINERLCEKWLDPDFKKDDFGSGLQFFSVSDQAHKISDIRVAKWDGVEEGMPEARGGIFKRLPAQAAVNTLKDGMQLANGDFVSGEPMAIDDGIVTIKSPLGEVKLPVDRLRTLSLKALNSERAIRRNGDIRVYTKNGSRLVMRLEAVEEGRLVGLSQNFGQAFIGIDSIERIDFNIYDQALESMRAGGEW
;
A
#
# COMPACT_ATOMS: atom_id res chain seq x y z
N MET A 1 77.28 40.65 8.61
CA MET A 1 77.58 42.03 9.09
C MET A 1 76.46 42.50 9.99
N LYS A 2 76.82 42.86 11.23
CA LYS A 2 76.17 43.65 12.29
C LYS A 2 74.63 43.65 12.46
N THR A 3 74.04 43.13 13.54
CA THR A 3 73.90 43.61 14.95
C THR A 3 72.61 44.45 15.22
N VAL A 4 72.00 44.13 16.37
CA VAL A 4 71.18 44.92 17.33
C VAL A 4 69.66 45.05 17.17
N PHE A 5 69.00 44.64 18.26
CA PHE A 5 67.68 44.98 18.79
C PHE A 5 67.39 46.50 18.91
N HIS A 6 66.13 46.94 18.85
CA HIS A 6 65.41 47.50 20.01
C HIS A 6 63.99 48.00 19.66
N ILE A 7 63.13 47.84 20.66
CA ILE A 7 61.73 48.24 20.80
C ILE A 7 61.64 49.77 21.02
N VAL A 8 60.65 50.47 20.44
CA VAL A 8 60.00 51.64 21.06
C VAL A 8 58.51 51.73 20.66
N HIS A 9 57.66 51.86 21.68
CA HIS A 9 56.22 52.16 21.65
C HIS A 9 55.91 53.60 21.19
N VAL A 10 54.86 53.81 20.37
CA VAL A 10 53.96 55.00 20.47
C VAL A 10 52.51 54.66 20.04
N THR A 11 51.68 54.37 21.04
CA THR A 11 50.39 54.98 21.42
C THR A 11 49.38 55.57 20.37
N ARG A 12 48.16 54.99 20.42
CA ARG A 12 46.79 55.55 20.22
C ARG A 12 46.26 55.86 18.79
N ALA A 13 45.26 55.09 18.37
CA ALA A 13 43.86 55.57 18.26
C ALA A 13 42.87 54.39 18.11
N ARG A 14 41.71 54.55 18.74
CA ARG A 14 40.64 53.56 18.96
C ARG A 14 39.88 53.22 17.68
N ALA A 15 39.63 51.93 17.46
CA ALA A 15 38.40 51.47 16.83
C ALA A 15 37.89 50.27 17.65
N LEU A 16 36.88 50.53 18.48
CA LEU A 16 36.19 49.55 19.29
C LEU A 16 35.38 48.65 18.34
N ARG A 17 35.87 47.47 17.97
CA ARG A 17 35.02 46.39 17.46
C ARG A 17 34.73 45.45 18.61
N LEU A 18 33.53 45.59 19.15
CA LEU A 18 32.92 44.68 20.10
C LEU A 18 32.71 43.35 19.36
N ALA A 19 33.67 42.44 19.44
CA ALA A 19 33.46 41.05 19.06
C ALA A 19 32.66 40.39 20.18
N MET A 20 31.33 40.46 20.10
CA MET A 20 30.47 39.56 20.85
C MET A 20 30.83 38.15 20.41
N LEU A 21 31.44 37.40 21.32
CA LEU A 21 31.60 35.96 21.23
C LEU A 21 30.18 35.37 21.40
N GLY A 22 29.43 35.32 20.31
CA GLY A 22 28.18 34.59 20.25
C GLY A 22 28.51 33.11 20.34
N LEU A 23 28.36 32.55 21.53
CA LEU A 23 28.26 31.10 21.71
C LEU A 23 27.01 30.66 20.96
N VAL A 24 27.16 30.30 19.69
CA VAL A 24 26.15 29.55 18.96
C VAL A 24 26.16 28.17 19.61
N ILE A 25 25.30 27.99 20.61
CA ILE A 25 24.78 26.68 20.92
C ILE A 25 24.11 26.26 19.62
N ALA A 26 24.79 25.38 18.87
CA ALA A 26 24.12 24.63 17.85
C ALA A 26 23.04 23.83 18.59
N ASP A 27 21.83 24.40 18.65
CA ASP A 27 20.63 23.61 18.81
C ASP A 27 20.65 22.65 17.62
N GLY A 28 21.25 21.49 17.85
CA GLY A 28 21.05 20.34 17.01
C GLY A 28 19.55 20.22 16.89
N ALA A 29 19.05 20.34 15.67
CA ALA A 29 17.65 20.17 15.36
C ALA A 29 17.19 18.88 16.06
N ARG A 30 16.48 19.03 17.19
CA ARG A 30 15.67 17.96 17.71
C ARG A 30 14.66 17.74 16.62
N VAL A 31 14.83 16.64 15.88
CA VAL A 31 13.79 16.11 15.01
C VAL A 31 12.60 15.87 15.92
N THR A 32 11.68 16.83 15.96
CA THR A 32 10.40 16.71 16.65
C THR A 32 9.49 15.86 15.77
N ALA A 33 9.34 14.59 16.14
CA ALA A 33 8.21 13.72 15.81
C ALA A 33 8.33 12.44 16.66
N ALA A 34 7.66 12.43 17.82
CA ALA A 34 7.52 11.25 18.68
C ALA A 34 6.33 10.42 18.18
N ASP A 35 6.51 9.73 17.06
CA ASP A 35 5.38 9.23 16.26
C ASP A 35 5.33 7.70 16.14
N ALA A 36 6.28 6.98 16.75
CA ALA A 36 6.20 5.53 16.86
C ALA A 36 5.36 5.14 18.09
N GLU A 37 4.61 4.04 18.02
CA GLU A 37 3.74 3.57 19.10
C GLU A 37 3.93 2.07 19.33
N ILE A 38 4.07 1.67 20.60
CA ILE A 38 3.97 0.28 21.03
C ILE A 38 2.57 0.03 21.62
N ARG A 39 1.93 -1.08 21.23
CA ARG A 39 0.77 -1.64 21.93
C ARG A 39 1.15 -2.90 22.69
N PHE A 40 0.81 -2.95 23.97
CA PHE A 40 1.11 -4.06 24.87
C PHE A 40 -0.03 -5.09 24.95
N THR A 41 0.25 -6.26 25.52
CA THR A 41 -0.71 -7.36 25.70
C THR A 41 -1.81 -7.06 26.72
N ASN A 42 -1.67 -6.00 27.51
CA ASN A 42 -2.69 -5.48 28.41
C ASN A 42 -3.44 -4.28 27.79
N GLU A 43 -3.32 -4.08 26.48
CA GLU A 43 -3.94 -3.00 25.69
C GLU A 43 -3.36 -1.59 25.90
N ASP A 44 -2.45 -1.42 26.86
CA ASP A 44 -1.72 -0.17 27.05
C ASP A 44 -0.98 0.23 25.77
N ARG A 45 -0.80 1.55 25.61
CA ARG A 45 -0.06 2.15 24.50
C ARG A 45 0.98 3.11 25.02
N LEU A 46 2.12 3.11 24.34
CA LEU A 46 3.21 4.02 24.66
C LEU A 46 3.79 4.60 23.37
N THR A 47 3.67 5.91 23.21
CA THR A 47 4.29 6.66 22.12
C THR A 47 5.75 6.95 22.44
N GLY A 48 6.57 7.10 21.41
CA GLY A 48 8.00 7.30 21.56
C GLY A 48 8.77 7.03 20.29
N SER A 49 9.96 6.48 20.46
CA SER A 49 10.88 6.12 19.38
C SER A 49 11.57 4.81 19.69
N LEU A 50 11.77 4.02 18.64
CA LEU A 50 12.50 2.77 18.73
C LEU A 50 14.00 3.06 18.82
N GLU A 51 14.67 2.51 19.84
CA GLU A 51 16.12 2.58 19.94
C GLU A 51 16.78 1.31 19.37
N SER A 52 16.33 0.13 19.79
CA SER A 52 16.78 -1.15 19.25
C SER A 52 15.79 -2.27 19.53
N ILE A 53 15.90 -3.39 18.80
CA ILE A 53 15.14 -4.62 19.03
C ILE A 53 16.14 -5.76 19.18
N ALA A 54 15.94 -6.62 20.16
CA ALA A 54 16.63 -7.89 20.33
C ALA A 54 15.62 -9.05 20.18
N VAL A 55 16.05 -10.30 20.31
CA VAL A 55 15.14 -11.47 20.14
C VAL A 55 14.01 -11.48 21.17
N ASP A 56 14.27 -11.02 22.39
CA ASP A 56 13.36 -11.10 23.54
C ASP A 56 12.95 -9.72 24.10
N GLN A 57 13.69 -8.66 23.76
CA GLN A 57 13.48 -7.32 24.30
C GLN A 57 13.47 -6.25 23.21
N LEU A 58 12.76 -5.16 23.46
CA LEU A 58 12.73 -3.96 22.64
C LEU A 58 13.11 -2.77 23.52
N MET A 59 14.15 -2.04 23.13
CA MET A 59 14.59 -0.82 23.80
C MET A 59 13.79 0.37 23.27
N TRP A 60 13.06 1.02 24.17
CA TRP A 60 12.14 2.09 23.82
C TRP A 60 12.47 3.38 24.55
N ASN A 61 12.47 4.49 23.81
CA ASN A 61 12.59 5.82 24.35
C ASN A 61 11.25 6.55 24.26
N SER A 62 10.75 7.10 25.37
CA SER A 62 9.48 7.83 25.44
C SER A 62 9.62 9.01 26.40
N PRO A 63 8.96 10.16 26.12
CA PRO A 63 8.87 11.27 27.07
C PRO A 63 8.22 10.89 28.41
N ALA A 64 7.44 9.81 28.46
CA ALA A 64 6.82 9.30 29.69
C ALA A 64 7.79 8.46 30.54
N LEU A 65 9.00 8.19 30.05
CA LEU A 65 10.02 7.39 30.73
C LEU A 65 11.21 8.27 31.09
N GLU A 66 11.85 7.99 32.24
CA GLU A 66 13.05 8.73 32.66
C GLU A 66 14.25 8.47 31.75
N LYS A 67 14.31 7.29 31.13
CA LYS A 67 15.36 6.85 30.21
C LYS A 67 14.83 5.76 29.29
N ALA A 68 15.60 5.44 28.24
CA ALA A 68 15.33 4.29 27.40
C ALA A 68 15.17 3.01 28.24
N THR A 69 14.06 2.31 28.03
CA THR A 69 13.63 1.20 28.88
C THR A 69 13.42 -0.06 28.03
N PRO A 70 13.96 -1.22 28.45
CA PRO A 70 13.68 -2.50 27.79
C PRO A 70 12.26 -2.99 28.11
N PHE A 71 11.54 -3.38 27.08
CA PHE A 71 10.26 -4.08 27.19
C PHE A 71 10.38 -5.50 26.61
N GLN A 72 9.81 -6.49 27.29
CA GLN A 72 9.80 -7.86 26.76
C GLN A 72 8.88 -7.97 25.54
N ILE A 73 9.40 -8.52 24.43
CA ILE A 73 8.63 -8.74 23.19
C ILE A 73 7.39 -9.62 23.42
N SER A 74 7.45 -10.56 24.37
CA SER A 74 6.30 -11.38 24.77
C SER A 74 5.13 -10.58 25.36
N LYS A 75 5.38 -9.34 25.79
CA LYS A 75 4.38 -8.39 26.31
C LYS A 75 3.96 -7.34 25.28
N ILE A 76 4.51 -7.40 24.07
CA ILE A 76 4.21 -6.47 22.98
C ILE A 76 3.33 -7.18 21.95
N VAL A 77 2.27 -6.51 21.51
CA VAL A 77 1.37 -6.99 20.46
C VAL A 77 1.78 -6.45 19.10
N GLU A 78 2.12 -5.16 19.05
CA GLU A 78 2.33 -4.38 17.83
C GLU A 78 3.34 -3.26 18.12
N LEU A 79 4.29 -3.05 17.20
CA LEU A 79 5.07 -1.82 17.08
C LEU A 79 4.68 -1.13 15.77
N ARG A 80 4.35 0.16 15.83
CA ARG A 80 4.08 1.01 14.68
C ARG A 80 5.16 2.07 14.52
N MET A 81 5.62 2.25 13.30
CA MET A 81 6.55 3.30 12.91
C MET A 81 5.80 4.50 12.32
N PRO A 82 6.35 5.72 12.41
CA PRO A 82 5.79 6.89 11.76
C PRO A 82 5.55 6.66 10.27
N GLY A 83 4.35 7.04 9.82
CA GLY A 83 3.97 7.01 8.42
C GLY A 83 4.67 8.13 7.64
N ASN A 84 5.86 7.87 7.10
CA ASN A 84 6.41 8.73 6.07
C ASN A 84 6.08 8.15 4.69
N THR A 85 5.33 8.89 3.88
CA THR A 85 5.04 8.55 2.49
C THR A 85 6.30 8.85 1.68
N ALA A 86 7.19 7.85 1.55
CA ALA A 86 8.23 7.94 0.54
C ALA A 86 7.56 7.83 -0.84
N PRO A 87 7.81 8.76 -1.78
CA PRO A 87 7.36 8.62 -3.16
C PRO A 87 7.90 7.30 -3.73
N GLY A 88 7.01 6.49 -4.31
CA GLY A 88 7.44 5.27 -4.99
C GLY A 88 8.29 5.61 -6.21
N SER A 89 9.37 4.85 -6.43
CA SER A 89 10.12 4.88 -7.68
C SER A 89 9.23 4.44 -8.85
N ASN A 90 9.37 5.08 -10.02
CA ASN A 90 8.64 4.79 -11.27
C ASN A 90 9.10 3.49 -11.96
N ALA A 91 9.34 2.41 -11.23
CA ALA A 91 9.83 1.15 -11.79
C ALA A 91 8.81 0.03 -11.60
N CYS A 92 8.37 -0.63 -12.69
CA CYS A 92 7.51 -1.81 -12.64
C CYS A 92 7.97 -2.79 -11.54
N GLU A 93 7.09 -3.04 -10.57
CA GLU A 93 7.35 -3.97 -9.48
C GLU A 93 6.64 -5.29 -9.76
N LEU A 94 7.32 -6.39 -9.47
CA LEU A 94 6.69 -7.69 -9.35
C LEU A 94 6.14 -7.83 -7.93
N VAL A 95 4.85 -8.15 -7.84
CA VAL A 95 4.17 -8.55 -6.61
C VAL A 95 4.10 -10.06 -6.60
N LEU A 96 4.71 -10.66 -5.58
CA LEU A 96 4.63 -12.09 -5.31
C LEU A 96 3.65 -12.34 -4.18
N ASP A 97 2.63 -13.15 -4.45
CA ASP A 97 1.78 -13.75 -3.42
C ASP A 97 2.41 -15.07 -3.00
N LEU A 98 2.77 -15.18 -1.73
CA LEU A 98 3.37 -16.39 -1.16
C LEU A 98 2.29 -17.31 -0.59
N SER A 99 2.56 -18.61 -0.59
CA SER A 99 1.62 -19.66 -0.18
C SER A 99 1.20 -19.60 1.29
N ASN A 100 1.96 -18.90 2.13
CA ASN A 100 1.60 -18.61 3.52
C ASN A 100 0.71 -17.35 3.67
N GLY A 101 0.40 -16.68 2.55
CA GLY A 101 -0.38 -15.45 2.41
C GLY A 101 0.47 -14.19 2.37
N ASP A 102 1.77 -14.27 2.61
CA ASP A 102 2.67 -13.11 2.57
C ASP A 102 2.74 -12.49 1.18
N VAL A 103 3.12 -11.21 1.13
CA VAL A 103 3.22 -10.46 -0.11
C VAL A 103 4.59 -9.80 -0.16
N ALA A 104 5.36 -10.06 -1.23
CA ALA A 104 6.65 -9.43 -1.46
C ALA A 104 6.58 -8.54 -2.71
N ARG A 105 7.16 -7.34 -2.62
CA ARG A 105 7.15 -6.34 -3.70
C ARG A 105 8.56 -5.84 -3.97
N GLY A 106 8.94 -5.81 -5.23
CA GLY A 106 10.22 -5.26 -5.67
C GLY A 106 10.39 -5.36 -7.17
N LYS A 107 11.47 -4.78 -7.70
CA LYS A 107 11.80 -4.89 -9.11
C LYS A 107 12.26 -6.32 -9.41
N LEU A 108 11.74 -6.91 -10.48
CA LEU A 108 12.17 -8.24 -10.89
C LEU A 108 13.63 -8.22 -11.36
N ALA A 109 14.48 -8.95 -10.66
CA ALA A 109 15.90 -9.10 -11.02
C ALA A 109 16.11 -10.32 -11.91
N SER A 110 15.60 -11.48 -11.52
CA SER A 110 15.68 -12.71 -12.32
C SER A 110 14.65 -13.75 -11.94
N VAL A 111 14.40 -14.71 -12.84
CA VAL A 111 13.58 -15.90 -12.60
C VAL A 111 14.28 -17.12 -13.18
N ASN A 112 14.32 -18.20 -12.42
CA ASN A 112 14.81 -19.51 -12.88
C ASN A 112 13.85 -20.64 -12.45
N GLU A 113 14.22 -21.90 -12.60
CA GLU A 113 13.36 -23.05 -12.25
C GLU A 113 13.09 -23.22 -10.74
N HIS A 114 13.93 -22.66 -9.89
CA HIS A 114 13.91 -22.83 -8.44
C HIS A 114 13.52 -21.56 -7.68
N SER A 115 13.85 -20.37 -8.18
CA SER A 115 13.68 -19.11 -7.46
C SER A 115 13.30 -17.91 -8.33
N VAL A 116 12.74 -16.90 -7.66
CA VAL A 116 12.50 -15.56 -8.19
C VAL A 116 13.32 -14.58 -7.35
N MET A 117 14.14 -13.75 -7.98
CA MET A 117 14.91 -12.71 -7.31
C MET A 117 14.28 -11.34 -7.51
N LEU A 118 14.08 -10.60 -6.42
CA LEU A 118 13.57 -9.24 -6.41
C LEU A 118 14.60 -8.28 -5.83
N ASP A 119 14.80 -7.13 -6.48
CA ASP A 119 15.43 -5.97 -5.87
C ASP A 119 14.35 -5.19 -5.08
N THR A 120 14.38 -5.32 -3.76
CA THR A 120 13.38 -4.75 -2.84
C THR A 120 13.85 -3.43 -2.24
N ALA A 121 12.92 -2.50 -2.03
CA ALA A 121 13.21 -1.20 -1.40
C ALA A 121 13.54 -1.32 0.10
N PHE A 122 13.20 -2.44 0.73
CA PHE A 122 13.32 -2.64 2.19
C PHE A 122 14.48 -3.56 2.61
N GLY A 123 14.88 -4.50 1.75
CA GLY A 123 15.89 -5.52 2.08
C GLY A 123 16.92 -5.78 1.00
N GLY A 124 17.00 -4.94 -0.04
CA GLY A 124 17.89 -5.15 -1.17
C GLY A 124 17.47 -6.35 -2.02
N ARG A 125 18.44 -7.05 -2.61
CA ARG A 125 18.18 -8.23 -3.43
C ARG A 125 17.79 -9.42 -2.57
N MET A 126 16.59 -9.92 -2.77
CA MET A 126 16.02 -11.06 -2.05
C MET A 126 15.64 -12.18 -3.01
N GLU A 127 15.89 -13.42 -2.60
CA GLU A 127 15.57 -14.62 -3.36
C GLU A 127 14.36 -15.33 -2.74
N PHE A 128 13.34 -15.62 -3.54
CA PHE A 128 12.12 -16.30 -3.11
C PHE A 128 12.04 -17.68 -3.77
N SER A 129 11.80 -18.73 -2.97
CA SER A 129 11.63 -20.09 -3.49
C SER A 129 10.36 -20.19 -4.32
N ARG A 130 10.45 -20.74 -5.54
CA ARG A 130 9.29 -20.94 -6.42
C ARG A 130 8.26 -21.89 -5.84
N SER A 131 8.65 -22.85 -5.01
CA SER A 131 7.69 -23.75 -4.35
C SER A 131 6.81 -23.02 -3.33
N MET A 132 7.21 -21.83 -2.89
CA MET A 132 6.52 -21.01 -1.89
C MET A 132 5.71 -19.87 -2.53
N ILE A 133 5.70 -19.71 -3.86
CA ILE A 133 4.97 -18.67 -4.58
C ILE A 133 3.64 -19.23 -5.08
N SER A 134 2.54 -18.59 -4.68
CA SER A 134 1.18 -18.91 -5.15
C SER A 134 0.71 -18.02 -6.31
N GLY A 135 1.30 -16.83 -6.49
CA GLY A 135 0.92 -15.88 -7.53
C GLY A 135 2.01 -14.87 -7.82
N ALA A 136 2.04 -14.35 -9.05
CA ALA A 136 2.98 -13.32 -9.47
C ALA A 136 2.30 -12.36 -10.46
N LYS A 137 2.34 -11.06 -10.15
CA LYS A 137 1.71 -10.00 -10.95
C LYS A 137 2.69 -8.85 -11.14
N ILE A 138 2.77 -8.31 -12.34
CA ILE A 138 3.55 -7.12 -12.61
C ILE A 138 2.62 -5.93 -12.42
N GLU A 139 2.86 -5.17 -11.36
CA GLU A 139 2.26 -3.87 -11.17
C GLU A 139 3.20 -2.87 -11.83
N ALA A 140 2.82 -2.35 -13.00
CA ALA A 140 3.41 -1.13 -13.50
C ALA A 140 3.20 -0.09 -12.41
N THR A 141 4.27 0.33 -11.73
CA THR A 141 4.19 1.44 -10.81
C THR A 141 4.04 2.68 -11.68
N SER A 142 2.81 2.96 -12.06
CA SER A 142 2.45 4.36 -12.16
C SER A 142 2.79 5.00 -10.82
N GLU A 143 3.45 6.15 -10.87
CA GLU A 143 4.01 6.86 -9.71
C GLU A 143 3.07 6.76 -8.49
N LEU A 144 3.49 6.06 -7.44
CA LEU A 144 2.70 5.88 -6.22
C LEU A 144 2.62 7.23 -5.51
N VAL A 145 1.40 7.75 -5.39
CA VAL A 145 1.10 9.05 -4.79
C VAL A 145 0.82 8.90 -3.30
N TYR A 146 0.14 7.82 -2.92
CA TYR A 146 -0.26 7.61 -1.54
C TYR A 146 -0.37 6.12 -1.22
N ARG A 147 -0.01 5.80 0.02
CA ARG A 147 -0.27 4.52 0.66
C ARG A 147 -0.68 4.77 2.11
N GLY A 148 -1.75 4.10 2.53
CA GLY A 148 -2.23 4.17 3.91
C GLY A 148 -3.47 3.34 4.14
N PRO A 149 -4.31 3.69 5.12
CA PRO A 149 -4.13 4.82 6.02
C PRO A 149 -3.02 4.58 7.05
N THR A 150 -2.28 5.64 7.40
CA THR A 150 -1.19 5.59 8.40
C THR A 150 -1.51 6.38 9.67
N ALA A 151 -2.44 7.34 9.59
CA ALA A 151 -2.97 8.18 10.66
C ALA A 151 -4.29 8.84 10.21
N MET A 152 -4.95 9.59 11.11
CA MET A 152 -6.04 10.51 10.72
C MET A 152 -5.50 11.80 10.08
N ASP A 153 -4.20 12.06 10.13
CA ASP A 153 -3.61 13.32 9.65
C ASP A 153 -3.84 13.52 8.15
N GLY A 154 -4.35 14.71 7.81
CA GLY A 154 -4.75 15.07 6.46
C GLY A 154 -6.11 14.49 6.02
N TRP A 155 -6.81 13.76 6.88
CA TRP A 155 -8.17 13.27 6.61
C TRP A 155 -9.20 14.05 7.44
N ARG A 156 -10.24 14.55 6.79
CA ARG A 156 -11.34 15.33 7.37
C ARG A 156 -12.60 14.47 7.43
N GLN A 157 -13.28 14.45 8.57
CA GLN A 157 -14.55 13.75 8.72
C GLN A 157 -15.73 14.63 8.27
N SER A 158 -16.81 14.00 7.82
CA SER A 158 -18.03 14.65 7.34
C SER A 158 -19.28 13.93 7.86
N GLY A 159 -20.38 14.66 8.02
CA GLY A 159 -21.65 14.16 8.58
C GLY A 159 -21.96 14.77 9.95
N GLU A 160 -23.07 14.32 10.57
CA GLU A 160 -23.54 14.90 11.85
C GLU A 160 -22.64 14.58 13.05
N LYS A 161 -21.89 13.46 12.99
CA LYS A 161 -21.03 12.96 14.06
C LYS A 161 -19.69 12.49 13.49
N GLU A 162 -18.64 12.63 14.28
CA GLU A 162 -17.35 11.99 14.01
C GLU A 162 -17.44 10.49 14.32
N VAL A 163 -17.70 9.70 13.28
CA VAL A 163 -17.88 8.24 13.38
C VAL A 163 -16.67 7.45 12.91
N TRP A 164 -15.69 8.13 12.30
CA TRP A 164 -14.48 7.50 11.79
C TRP A 164 -13.35 7.57 12.81
N SER A 165 -12.60 6.47 12.90
CA SER A 165 -11.38 6.38 13.68
C SER A 165 -10.29 5.67 12.88
N TYR A 166 -9.03 5.98 13.20
CA TYR A 166 -7.90 5.25 12.66
C TYR A 166 -7.34 4.28 13.71
N GLY A 167 -7.06 3.06 13.28
CA GLY A 167 -6.39 2.06 14.10
C GLY A 167 -5.93 0.88 13.24
N ARG A 168 -4.90 0.17 13.67
CA ARG A 168 -4.42 -1.07 13.02
C ARG A 168 -4.29 -0.96 11.48
N SER A 169 -3.71 0.13 10.96
CA SER A 169 -3.57 0.44 9.52
C SER A 169 -4.88 0.45 8.73
N ALA A 170 -5.98 0.87 9.35
CA ALA A 170 -7.29 0.96 8.73
C ALA A 170 -8.14 2.10 9.32
N PHE A 171 -8.99 2.70 8.49
CA PHE A 171 -10.10 3.53 8.93
C PHE A 171 -11.28 2.64 9.31
N ARG A 172 -11.95 2.98 10.41
CA ARG A 172 -13.15 2.30 10.89
C ARG A 172 -14.26 3.30 11.06
N SER A 173 -15.42 3.02 10.46
CA SER A 173 -16.64 3.75 10.73
C SER A 173 -17.52 2.97 11.69
N ALA A 174 -18.03 3.64 12.72
CA ALA A 174 -19.04 3.10 13.63
C ALA A 174 -20.48 3.59 13.31
N GLY A 175 -20.69 4.24 12.16
CA GLY A 175 -22.00 4.74 11.76
C GLY A 175 -22.01 5.45 10.41
N ILE A 176 -23.02 6.31 10.23
CA ILE A 176 -23.21 7.11 9.02
C ILE A 176 -22.31 8.35 9.08
N GLY A 177 -21.52 8.57 8.03
CA GLY A 177 -20.60 9.69 7.94
C GLY A 177 -19.46 9.40 6.96
N GLY A 178 -18.69 10.43 6.64
CA GLY A 178 -17.58 10.34 5.70
C GLY A 178 -16.23 10.68 6.30
N ILE A 179 -15.20 10.26 5.59
CA ILE A 179 -13.80 10.62 5.81
C ILE A 179 -13.18 10.86 4.43
N GLY A 180 -12.57 12.03 4.24
CA GLY A 180 -12.01 12.42 2.96
C GLY A 180 -10.74 13.24 3.08
N ARG A 181 -9.98 13.26 2.00
CA ARG A 181 -8.70 13.96 1.90
C ARG A 181 -8.61 14.66 0.57
N ASP A 182 -8.31 15.95 0.62
CA ASP A 182 -8.05 16.77 -0.56
C ASP A 182 -6.62 16.56 -1.06
N ASP A 183 -6.33 17.02 -2.28
CA ASP A 183 -4.99 17.02 -2.87
C ASP A 183 -4.30 15.65 -2.88
N LEU A 184 -5.08 14.60 -3.07
CA LEU A 184 -4.62 13.21 -3.06
C LEU A 184 -4.53 12.60 -4.46
N LEU A 185 -5.46 12.95 -5.34
CA LEU A 185 -5.66 12.29 -6.62
C LEU A 185 -5.00 13.08 -7.77
N PRO A 186 -4.11 12.45 -8.56
CA PRO A 186 -3.63 12.98 -9.84
C PRO A 186 -4.76 13.14 -10.88
N GLU A 187 -4.44 13.75 -12.03
CA GLU A 187 -5.37 13.90 -13.15
C GLU A 187 -5.88 12.57 -13.74
N SER A 188 -5.03 11.56 -13.75
CA SER A 188 -5.36 10.18 -14.10
C SER A 188 -4.79 9.29 -13.00
N CYS A 189 -5.62 8.51 -12.34
CA CYS A 189 -5.25 7.77 -11.15
C CYS A 189 -5.89 6.38 -11.06
N ALA A 190 -5.20 5.48 -10.36
CA ALA A 190 -5.73 4.22 -9.86
C ALA A 190 -5.82 4.30 -8.33
N ILE A 191 -7.00 4.03 -7.79
CA ILE A 191 -7.31 4.07 -6.36
C ILE A 191 -7.72 2.66 -5.95
N SER A 192 -6.88 1.97 -5.19
CA SER A 192 -7.21 0.63 -4.68
C SER A 192 -7.35 0.64 -3.16
N PHE A 193 -8.30 -0.13 -2.63
CA PHE A 193 -8.46 -0.31 -1.19
C PHE A 193 -9.21 -1.61 -0.90
N ILE A 194 -9.10 -2.09 0.33
CA ILE A 194 -9.90 -3.19 0.86
C ILE A 194 -10.99 -2.59 1.74
N VAL A 195 -12.24 -2.93 1.45
CA VAL A 195 -13.40 -2.61 2.28
C VAL A 195 -13.96 -3.88 2.91
N GLU A 196 -14.25 -3.82 4.20
CA GLU A 196 -14.99 -4.82 4.97
C GLU A 196 -16.22 -4.14 5.59
N TRP A 197 -17.37 -4.80 5.64
CA TRP A 197 -18.63 -4.27 6.19
C TRP A 197 -19.40 -5.27 7.06
N LYS A 198 -20.11 -4.77 8.08
CA LYS A 198 -21.06 -5.55 8.90
C LYS A 198 -22.45 -5.50 8.27
N GLY A 199 -23.21 -6.59 8.41
CA GLY A 199 -24.56 -6.73 7.84
C GLY A 199 -24.60 -7.14 6.37
N ASP A 200 -25.80 -7.11 5.77
CA ASP A 200 -26.07 -7.70 4.44
C ASP A 200 -25.74 -6.76 3.26
N SER A 201 -25.17 -5.59 3.51
CA SER A 201 -24.91 -4.59 2.48
C SER A 201 -23.63 -3.82 2.75
N CYS A 202 -22.77 -3.70 1.73
CA CYS A 202 -21.60 -2.84 1.80
C CYS A 202 -21.97 -1.41 2.17
N GLY A 203 -22.95 -0.77 1.53
CA GLY A 203 -23.44 0.54 1.99
C GLY A 203 -22.35 1.62 2.06
N MET A 204 -21.55 1.72 1.00
CA MET A 204 -20.43 2.68 0.91
C MET A 204 -20.62 3.57 -0.32
N LYS A 205 -20.37 4.86 -0.17
CA LYS A 205 -20.16 5.80 -1.28
C LYS A 205 -18.68 6.15 -1.34
N ILE A 206 -18.15 6.22 -2.55
CA ILE A 206 -16.79 6.66 -2.82
C ILE A 206 -16.86 7.81 -3.81
N THR A 207 -16.41 8.99 -3.39
CA THR A 207 -16.37 10.18 -4.23
C THR A 207 -14.94 10.43 -4.66
N VAL A 208 -14.71 10.56 -5.97
CA VAL A 208 -13.42 10.86 -6.58
C VAL A 208 -13.45 12.19 -7.31
N PHE A 209 -12.35 12.94 -7.24
CA PHE A 209 -12.16 14.26 -7.85
C PHE A 209 -13.09 15.36 -7.30
N SER A 210 -13.46 15.27 -6.01
CA SER A 210 -14.09 16.38 -5.28
C SER A 210 -13.04 17.45 -4.95
N ARG A 211 -13.41 18.72 -4.89
CA ARG A 211 -12.58 19.82 -4.35
C ARG A 211 -12.74 19.96 -2.84
N ASP A 212 -13.81 19.43 -2.29
CA ASP A 212 -14.07 19.41 -0.87
C ASP A 212 -14.42 17.98 -0.45
N ALA A 213 -13.39 17.16 -0.22
CA ALA A 213 -13.55 15.78 0.22
C ALA A 213 -14.08 15.67 1.66
N GLY A 214 -14.08 16.78 2.42
CA GLY A 214 -14.68 16.88 3.75
C GLY A 214 -16.17 17.19 3.73
N ASN A 215 -16.80 17.37 2.56
CA ASN A 215 -18.23 17.62 2.45
C ASN A 215 -18.99 16.35 2.04
N GLU A 216 -20.09 16.04 2.74
CA GLU A 216 -20.94 14.88 2.43
C GLU A 216 -21.53 14.93 1.01
N ALA A 217 -21.88 16.12 0.54
CA ALA A 217 -22.46 16.33 -0.77
C ALA A 217 -21.46 17.05 -1.67
N ALA A 218 -20.59 16.29 -2.34
CA ALA A 218 -19.67 16.85 -3.32
C ALA A 218 -20.44 17.52 -4.47
N ALA A 219 -20.03 18.73 -4.85
CA ALA A 219 -20.63 19.48 -5.95
C ALA A 219 -20.11 19.02 -7.32
N GLU A 220 -18.94 18.38 -7.36
CA GLU A 220 -18.29 17.85 -8.56
C GLU A 220 -17.61 16.51 -8.29
N GLY A 221 -17.10 15.88 -9.35
CA GLY A 221 -16.51 14.54 -9.25
C GLY A 221 -17.48 13.44 -9.65
N TYR A 222 -17.05 12.22 -9.37
CA TYR A 222 -17.83 11.01 -9.59
C TYR A 222 -18.09 10.31 -8.26
N GLU A 223 -19.35 9.93 -8.02
CA GLU A 223 -19.76 9.18 -6.83
C GLU A 223 -20.11 7.75 -7.25
N LEU A 224 -19.32 6.80 -6.76
CA LEU A 224 -19.59 5.37 -6.84
C LEU A 224 -20.32 4.95 -5.57
N THR A 225 -21.56 4.46 -5.69
CA THR A 225 -22.28 3.85 -4.56
C THR A 225 -22.25 2.33 -4.70
N ILE A 226 -21.82 1.62 -3.65
CA ILE A 226 -21.89 0.16 -3.54
C ILE A 226 -22.90 -0.21 -2.45
N GLN A 227 -23.97 -0.93 -2.81
CA GLN A 227 -25.05 -1.28 -1.89
C GLN A 227 -25.75 -2.57 -2.30
N ARG A 228 -25.89 -3.53 -1.36
CA ARG A 228 -26.57 -4.83 -1.57
C ARG A 228 -26.14 -5.54 -2.86
N GLY A 229 -24.84 -5.62 -3.13
CA GLY A 229 -24.29 -6.22 -4.35
C GLY A 229 -24.40 -5.38 -5.63
N ASN A 230 -25.15 -4.28 -5.63
CA ASN A 230 -25.22 -3.36 -6.75
C ASN A 230 -24.14 -2.28 -6.61
N TYR A 231 -23.64 -1.81 -7.74
CA TYR A 231 -22.84 -0.60 -7.81
C TYR A 231 -23.43 0.34 -8.85
N ARG A 232 -23.35 1.64 -8.60
CA ARG A 232 -23.79 2.67 -9.55
C ARG A 232 -22.83 3.84 -9.51
N LEU A 233 -22.54 4.39 -10.68
CA LEU A 233 -21.72 5.58 -10.84
C LEU A 233 -22.61 6.73 -11.28
N LYS A 234 -22.49 7.87 -10.62
CA LYS A 234 -23.08 9.14 -11.07
C LYS A 234 -22.03 10.24 -11.12
N LYS A 235 -22.32 11.26 -11.92
CA LYS A 235 -21.59 12.53 -11.93
C LYS A 235 -22.22 13.49 -10.92
N CYS A 236 -21.44 14.05 -10.00
CA CYS A 236 -21.97 14.85 -8.88
C CYS A 236 -22.60 16.17 -9.35
N SER A 237 -22.00 16.86 -10.31
CA SER A 237 -22.48 18.18 -10.79
C SER A 237 -23.87 18.14 -11.41
N THR A 238 -24.20 17.05 -12.10
CA THR A 238 -25.48 16.88 -12.80
C THR A 238 -26.42 15.89 -12.10
N GLN A 239 -25.91 15.13 -11.13
CA GLN A 239 -26.55 13.96 -10.53
C GLN A 239 -26.96 12.87 -11.55
N ASN A 240 -26.47 12.95 -12.80
CA ASN A 240 -26.76 11.96 -13.83
C ASN A 240 -26.02 10.66 -13.58
N PHE A 241 -26.72 9.53 -13.73
CA PHE A 241 -26.11 8.21 -13.70
C PHE A 241 -25.33 7.96 -14.98
N LEU A 242 -24.05 7.58 -14.83
CA LEU A 242 -23.22 7.09 -15.93
C LEU A 242 -23.43 5.60 -16.14
N GLY A 243 -23.80 4.86 -15.09
CA GLY A 243 -24.29 3.50 -15.21
C GLY A 243 -24.50 2.78 -13.88
N ILE A 244 -25.01 1.57 -14.00
CA ILE A 244 -25.35 0.68 -12.89
C ILE A 244 -24.98 -0.74 -13.27
N GLY A 245 -24.52 -1.52 -12.30
CA GLY A 245 -24.26 -2.93 -12.46
C GLY A 245 -24.37 -3.67 -11.14
N ASN A 246 -24.09 -4.96 -11.18
CA ASN A 246 -24.14 -5.85 -10.02
C ASN A 246 -22.91 -6.74 -9.96
N SER A 247 -22.51 -7.10 -8.74
CA SER A 247 -21.43 -8.04 -8.48
C SER A 247 -21.91 -9.11 -7.49
N PRO A 248 -21.97 -10.39 -7.90
CA PRO A 248 -22.32 -11.50 -6.99
C PRO A 248 -21.38 -11.57 -5.78
N THR A 249 -20.11 -11.18 -5.95
CA THR A 249 -19.13 -11.09 -4.86
C THR A 249 -19.57 -10.08 -3.81
N LEU A 250 -19.98 -8.89 -4.22
CA LEU A 250 -20.45 -7.84 -3.29
C LEU A 250 -21.81 -8.17 -2.64
N ALA A 251 -22.56 -9.14 -3.20
CA ALA A 251 -23.84 -9.59 -2.65
C ALA A 251 -23.70 -10.68 -1.58
N THR A 252 -22.58 -11.42 -1.57
CA THR A 252 -22.41 -12.62 -0.73
C THR A 252 -21.21 -12.55 0.21
N ALA A 253 -20.26 -11.67 -0.05
CA ALA A 253 -19.13 -11.43 0.83
C ALA A 253 -19.42 -10.29 1.83
N ASN A 254 -18.57 -10.18 2.84
CA ASN A 254 -18.48 -9.03 3.76
C ASN A 254 -17.14 -8.29 3.62
N LYS A 255 -16.39 -8.61 2.55
CA LYS A 255 -15.06 -8.10 2.24
C LYS A 255 -14.85 -8.08 0.74
N ALA A 256 -14.26 -7.01 0.23
CA ALA A 256 -13.84 -6.91 -1.17
C ALA A 256 -12.61 -6.01 -1.31
N GLN A 257 -11.74 -6.36 -2.27
CA GLN A 257 -10.76 -5.42 -2.80
C GLN A 257 -11.43 -4.65 -3.95
N VAL A 258 -11.44 -3.33 -3.83
CA VAL A 258 -12.01 -2.41 -4.81
C VAL A 258 -10.88 -1.64 -5.43
N GLU A 259 -10.89 -1.50 -6.75
CA GLU A 259 -10.03 -0.58 -7.47
C GLU A 259 -10.87 0.29 -8.42
N ILE A 260 -10.66 1.60 -8.34
CA ILE A 260 -11.28 2.60 -9.19
C ILE A 260 -10.15 3.23 -10.01
N ARG A 261 -10.22 3.14 -11.33
CA ARG A 261 -9.36 3.93 -12.21
C ARG A 261 -10.17 5.07 -12.78
N ALA A 262 -9.67 6.28 -12.67
CA ALA A 262 -10.41 7.46 -13.11
C ALA A 262 -9.46 8.46 -13.76
N SER A 263 -9.95 9.16 -14.78
CA SER A 263 -9.22 10.24 -15.44
C SER A 263 -10.12 11.44 -15.70
N ARG A 264 -9.75 12.60 -15.17
CA ARG A 264 -10.35 13.89 -15.51
C ARG A 264 -9.82 14.48 -16.82
N GLN A 265 -8.87 13.81 -17.48
CA GLN A 265 -8.38 14.17 -18.82
C GLN A 265 -9.18 13.50 -19.94
N THR A 266 -9.80 12.34 -19.66
CA THR A 266 -10.55 11.56 -20.66
C THR A 266 -12.01 11.32 -20.27
N GLY A 267 -12.40 11.57 -19.03
CA GLY A 267 -13.74 11.27 -18.51
C GLY A 267 -13.98 9.78 -18.26
N LEU A 268 -12.91 8.97 -18.32
CA LEU A 268 -12.99 7.52 -18.15
C LEU A 268 -12.97 7.14 -16.68
N VAL A 269 -13.91 6.28 -16.27
CA VAL A 269 -13.94 5.65 -14.95
C VAL A 269 -14.13 4.14 -15.11
N CYS A 270 -13.30 3.34 -14.44
CA CYS A 270 -13.37 1.88 -14.43
C CYS A 270 -13.50 1.38 -12.99
N LEU A 271 -14.30 0.33 -12.80
CA LEU A 271 -14.45 -0.35 -11.52
C LEU A 271 -13.93 -1.79 -11.62
N PHE A 272 -13.05 -2.17 -10.70
CA PHE A 272 -12.59 -3.53 -10.51
C PHE A 272 -12.97 -4.01 -9.11
N ILE A 273 -13.45 -5.25 -9.01
CA ILE A 273 -13.73 -5.93 -7.75
C ILE A 273 -12.94 -7.24 -7.73
N ASN A 274 -12.09 -7.42 -6.71
CA ASN A 274 -11.17 -8.54 -6.59
C ASN A 274 -10.38 -8.76 -7.90
N GLU A 275 -9.77 -7.67 -8.39
CA GLU A 275 -8.96 -7.61 -9.60
C GLU A 275 -9.68 -7.87 -10.93
N ARG A 276 -10.99 -8.14 -10.90
CA ARG A 276 -11.80 -8.32 -12.11
C ARG A 276 -12.46 -7.01 -12.50
N LEU A 277 -12.26 -6.58 -13.75
CA LEU A 277 -13.00 -5.47 -14.33
C LEU A 277 -14.50 -5.80 -14.29
N CYS A 278 -15.26 -4.98 -13.57
CA CYS A 278 -16.70 -5.10 -13.47
C CYS A 278 -17.41 -4.22 -14.50
N GLU A 279 -16.97 -2.97 -14.63
CA GLU A 279 -17.63 -2.00 -15.50
C GLU A 279 -16.70 -0.86 -15.93
N LYS A 280 -17.00 -0.25 -17.07
CA LYS A 280 -16.31 0.92 -17.63
C LYS A 280 -17.35 1.98 -18.03
N TRP A 281 -17.16 3.20 -17.57
CA TRP A 281 -18.00 4.35 -17.90
C TRP A 281 -17.17 5.44 -18.56
N LEU A 282 -17.74 6.07 -19.58
CA LEU A 282 -17.18 7.25 -20.22
C LEU A 282 -18.15 8.41 -20.03
N ASP A 283 -17.69 9.46 -19.37
CA ASP A 283 -18.41 10.73 -19.27
C ASP A 283 -18.06 11.61 -20.49
N PRO A 284 -18.96 11.79 -21.48
CA PRO A 284 -18.66 12.63 -22.64
C PRO A 284 -18.56 14.12 -22.29
N ASP A 285 -19.11 14.51 -21.13
CA ASP A 285 -19.24 15.88 -20.67
C ASP A 285 -18.21 16.23 -19.59
N PHE A 286 -17.18 15.40 -19.38
CA PHE A 286 -16.18 15.58 -18.32
C PHE A 286 -15.53 16.97 -18.35
N LYS A 287 -15.29 17.54 -19.54
CA LYS A 287 -14.69 18.89 -19.70
C LYS A 287 -15.56 20.05 -19.22
N LYS A 288 -16.85 19.81 -18.94
CA LYS A 288 -17.77 20.85 -18.43
C LYS A 288 -17.62 21.08 -16.93
N ASP A 289 -16.98 20.15 -16.22
CA ASP A 289 -16.73 20.24 -14.79
C ASP A 289 -15.31 20.72 -14.55
N ASP A 290 -15.14 21.53 -13.51
CA ASP A 290 -13.83 21.89 -13.00
C ASP A 290 -13.55 21.00 -11.78
N PHE A 291 -12.97 19.83 -12.05
CA PHE A 291 -12.76 18.76 -11.07
C PHE A 291 -11.67 19.11 -10.03
N GLY A 292 -11.86 18.63 -8.80
CA GLY A 292 -10.83 18.65 -7.76
C GLY A 292 -9.87 17.47 -7.79
N SER A 293 -9.20 17.26 -6.67
CA SER A 293 -8.15 16.26 -6.42
C SER A 293 -8.47 15.38 -5.19
N GLY A 294 -9.66 15.49 -4.63
CA GLY A 294 -10.05 14.88 -3.38
C GLY A 294 -10.65 13.47 -3.53
N LEU A 295 -10.43 12.65 -2.52
CA LEU A 295 -11.01 11.32 -2.34
C LEU A 295 -11.81 11.29 -1.03
N GLN A 296 -13.03 10.78 -1.09
CA GLN A 296 -13.88 10.58 0.09
C GLN A 296 -14.46 9.17 0.13
N PHE A 297 -14.48 8.58 1.33
CA PHE A 297 -15.26 7.41 1.66
C PHE A 297 -16.41 7.83 2.58
N PHE A 298 -17.63 7.42 2.28
CA PHE A 298 -18.80 7.75 3.08
C PHE A 298 -19.63 6.51 3.37
N SER A 299 -19.74 6.15 4.64
CA SER A 299 -20.63 5.10 5.11
C SER A 299 -22.06 5.61 5.07
N VAL A 300 -22.94 4.87 4.40
CA VAL A 300 -24.39 5.11 4.44
C VAL A 300 -25.12 4.12 5.36
N SER A 301 -24.39 3.36 6.16
CA SER A 301 -24.95 2.40 7.12
C SER A 301 -24.61 2.82 8.55
N ASP A 302 -25.52 2.49 9.46
CA ASP A 302 -25.24 2.46 10.91
C ASP A 302 -24.35 1.27 11.31
N GLN A 303 -24.27 0.25 10.46
CA GLN A 303 -23.34 -0.86 10.59
C GLN A 303 -21.93 -0.41 10.24
N ALA A 304 -20.97 -1.04 10.92
CA ALA A 304 -19.60 -0.61 10.83
C ALA A 304 -18.91 -1.00 9.51
N HIS A 305 -17.90 -0.22 9.16
CA HIS A 305 -17.02 -0.44 8.01
C HIS A 305 -15.57 -0.41 8.41
N LYS A 306 -14.73 -1.14 7.69
CA LYS A 306 -13.29 -1.04 7.76
C LYS A 306 -12.72 -0.81 6.38
N ILE A 307 -11.91 0.24 6.21
CA ILE A 307 -11.20 0.55 4.98
C ILE A 307 -9.69 0.47 5.25
N SER A 308 -8.98 -0.33 4.47
CA SER A 308 -7.56 -0.61 4.63
C SER A 308 -6.86 -0.69 3.28
N ASP A 309 -5.52 -0.65 3.29
CA ASP A 309 -4.68 -0.77 2.09
C ASP A 309 -5.09 0.22 0.98
N ILE A 310 -5.39 1.46 1.37
CA ILE A 310 -5.67 2.55 0.44
C ILE A 310 -4.37 2.87 -0.29
N ARG A 311 -4.40 2.80 -1.62
CA ARG A 311 -3.32 3.19 -2.50
C ARG A 311 -3.86 4.10 -3.57
N VAL A 312 -3.10 5.15 -3.85
CA VAL A 312 -3.33 6.02 -4.99
C VAL A 312 -2.05 6.03 -5.80
N ALA A 313 -2.17 5.72 -7.07
CA ALA A 313 -1.09 5.80 -8.04
C ALA A 313 -1.55 6.65 -9.22
N LYS A 314 -0.61 7.22 -9.99
CA LYS A 314 -0.95 7.77 -11.31
C LYS A 314 -1.58 6.66 -12.18
N TRP A 315 -2.15 6.99 -13.33
CA TRP A 315 -2.57 5.98 -14.29
C TRP A 315 -2.31 6.53 -15.68
N ASP A 316 -1.72 5.70 -16.53
CA ASP A 316 -1.33 6.05 -17.90
C ASP A 316 -2.53 6.24 -18.84
N GLY A 317 -3.74 5.91 -18.39
CA GLY A 317 -4.97 6.06 -19.14
C GLY A 317 -5.16 5.01 -20.24
N VAL A 318 -4.33 3.95 -20.26
CA VAL A 318 -4.44 2.89 -21.27
C VAL A 318 -5.71 2.07 -21.02
N GLU A 319 -6.52 1.95 -22.08
CA GLU A 319 -7.79 1.21 -22.04
C GLU A 319 -7.56 -0.30 -21.96
N GLU A 320 -8.11 -0.95 -20.94
CA GLU A 320 -8.19 -2.40 -20.93
C GLU A 320 -9.42 -2.86 -21.72
N GLY A 321 -9.22 -3.84 -22.61
CA GLY A 321 -10.30 -4.48 -23.36
C GLY A 321 -11.32 -5.13 -22.42
N MET A 322 -12.60 -4.85 -22.65
CA MET A 322 -13.72 -5.55 -22.03
C MET A 322 -13.66 -7.06 -22.35
N PRO A 323 -14.01 -7.97 -21.42
CA PRO A 323 -14.78 -9.15 -21.82
C PRO A 323 -16.12 -8.62 -22.38
N GLU A 324 -16.46 -8.98 -23.62
CA GLU A 324 -17.64 -8.47 -24.33
C GLU A 324 -18.86 -8.27 -23.42
N ALA A 325 -19.42 -7.06 -23.46
CA ALA A 325 -20.58 -6.68 -22.67
C ALA A 325 -21.73 -7.67 -22.89
N ARG A 326 -22.23 -8.28 -21.80
CA ARG A 326 -23.55 -8.92 -21.77
C ARG A 326 -24.61 -7.82 -21.87
N GLY A 327 -24.88 -7.39 -23.09
CA GLY A 327 -25.96 -6.46 -23.42
C GLY A 327 -27.31 -6.99 -22.97
N GLY A 328 -28.12 -6.09 -22.42
CA GLY A 328 -29.51 -6.35 -22.05
C GLY A 328 -30.38 -6.76 -23.24
N ILE A 329 -31.35 -7.63 -22.91
CA ILE A 329 -32.63 -7.87 -23.58
C ILE A 329 -32.57 -7.92 -25.11
N PHE A 330 -32.10 -9.01 -25.71
CA PHE A 330 -32.76 -9.69 -26.84
C PHE A 330 -32.00 -11.00 -27.16
N LYS A 331 -32.78 -12.10 -27.20
CA LYS A 331 -32.49 -13.43 -27.76
C LYS A 331 -31.24 -14.19 -27.24
N ARG A 332 -31.55 -15.03 -26.24
CA ARG A 332 -30.83 -16.23 -25.81
C ARG A 332 -30.52 -17.15 -27.01
N LEU A 333 -29.24 -17.31 -27.33
CA LEU A 333 -28.69 -18.53 -27.91
C LEU A 333 -27.83 -19.19 -26.82
N PRO A 334 -27.82 -20.52 -26.69
CA PRO A 334 -27.15 -21.18 -25.59
C PRO A 334 -25.64 -20.98 -25.76
N ALA A 335 -25.03 -20.19 -24.88
CA ALA A 335 -23.58 -20.15 -24.73
C ALA A 335 -23.14 -21.46 -24.04
N GLN A 336 -23.14 -22.53 -24.81
CA GLN A 336 -22.42 -23.74 -24.49
C GLN A 336 -21.02 -23.59 -25.09
N ALA A 337 -20.00 -23.78 -24.24
CA ALA A 337 -18.59 -23.97 -24.56
C ALA A 337 -17.79 -22.76 -25.11
N ALA A 338 -17.22 -21.99 -24.19
CA ALA A 338 -15.80 -21.58 -24.25
C ALA A 338 -15.26 -21.19 -22.86
N VAL A 339 -15.67 -21.92 -21.81
CA VAL A 339 -14.90 -21.97 -20.57
C VAL A 339 -14.09 -23.25 -20.68
N ASN A 340 -12.94 -23.17 -21.36
CA ASN A 340 -11.82 -24.07 -21.16
C ASN A 340 -10.57 -23.56 -21.89
N THR A 341 -9.46 -23.56 -21.15
CA THR A 341 -8.05 -23.62 -21.58
C THR A 341 -7.41 -22.42 -22.26
N LEU A 342 -7.05 -21.42 -21.46
CA LEU A 342 -5.72 -20.78 -21.58
C LEU A 342 -5.09 -20.78 -20.18
N LYS A 343 -4.69 -21.97 -19.71
CA LYS A 343 -4.07 -22.11 -18.38
C LYS A 343 -2.62 -21.61 -18.33
N ASP A 344 -1.96 -21.45 -19.48
CA ASP A 344 -0.52 -21.22 -19.57
C ASP A 344 -0.16 -20.10 -20.57
N GLY A 345 -0.39 -18.84 -20.19
CA GLY A 345 0.13 -17.69 -20.95
C GLY A 345 0.14 -16.38 -20.16
N MET A 346 0.75 -15.36 -20.74
CA MET A 346 1.00 -14.06 -20.12
C MET A 346 0.25 -12.97 -20.90
N GLN A 347 -0.32 -12.01 -20.16
CA GLN A 347 -0.92 -10.82 -20.74
C GLN A 347 0.11 -9.71 -20.85
N LEU A 348 0.17 -9.05 -22.01
CA LEU A 348 1.00 -7.89 -22.24
C LEU A 348 0.29 -6.60 -21.76
N ALA A 349 1.06 -5.54 -21.53
CA ALA A 349 0.56 -4.24 -21.08
C ALA A 349 -0.46 -3.60 -22.04
N ASN A 350 -0.38 -3.92 -23.35
CA ASN A 350 -1.32 -3.48 -24.37
C ASN A 350 -2.56 -4.38 -24.52
N GLY A 351 -2.72 -5.39 -23.65
CA GLY A 351 -3.84 -6.33 -23.68
C GLY A 351 -3.62 -7.56 -24.57
N ASP A 352 -2.53 -7.62 -25.34
CA ASP A 352 -2.16 -8.80 -26.13
C ASP A 352 -1.85 -10.00 -25.24
N PHE A 353 -1.91 -11.21 -25.81
CA PHE A 353 -1.67 -12.45 -25.08
C PHE A 353 -0.55 -13.26 -25.74
N VAL A 354 0.39 -13.74 -24.92
CA VAL A 354 1.47 -14.62 -25.35
C VAL A 354 1.35 -15.94 -24.61
N SER A 355 1.11 -17.03 -25.34
CA SER A 355 1.14 -18.39 -24.79
C SER A 355 2.58 -18.86 -24.59
N GLY A 356 2.83 -19.61 -23.52
CA GLY A 356 4.14 -20.16 -23.23
C GLY A 356 4.62 -19.92 -21.81
N GLU A 357 5.80 -20.47 -21.51
CA GLU A 357 6.38 -20.47 -20.17
C GLU A 357 7.60 -19.53 -20.11
N PRO A 358 7.73 -18.68 -19.07
CA PRO A 358 8.94 -17.91 -18.83
C PRO A 358 10.07 -18.87 -18.43
N MET A 359 11.10 -18.95 -19.26
CA MET A 359 12.27 -19.81 -19.03
C MET A 359 13.30 -19.14 -18.13
N ALA A 360 13.60 -17.89 -18.44
CA ALA A 360 14.56 -17.07 -17.72
C ALA A 360 14.17 -15.61 -17.85
N ILE A 361 14.47 -14.85 -16.81
CA ILE A 361 14.45 -13.39 -16.84
C ILE A 361 15.84 -12.91 -16.44
N ASP A 362 16.46 -12.12 -17.31
CA ASP A 362 17.77 -11.53 -17.09
C ASP A 362 17.76 -10.10 -17.61
N ASP A 363 18.32 -9.17 -16.82
CA ASP A 363 18.38 -7.74 -17.10
C ASP A 363 17.05 -7.13 -17.63
N GLY A 364 15.92 -7.51 -17.02
CA GLY A 364 14.61 -7.00 -17.40
C GLY A 364 14.05 -7.52 -18.72
N ILE A 365 14.67 -8.54 -19.34
CA ILE A 365 14.15 -9.24 -20.51
C ILE A 365 13.69 -10.65 -20.10
N VAL A 366 12.43 -10.96 -20.37
CA VAL A 366 11.88 -12.32 -20.26
C VAL A 366 12.11 -13.09 -21.55
N THR A 367 12.57 -14.33 -21.42
CA THR A 367 12.58 -15.31 -22.52
C THR A 367 11.43 -16.29 -22.31
N ILE A 368 10.47 -16.28 -23.24
CA ILE A 368 9.26 -17.10 -23.20
C ILE A 368 9.41 -18.22 -24.22
N LYS A 369 9.28 -19.46 -23.76
CA LYS A 369 9.16 -20.61 -24.65
C LYS A 369 7.71 -20.77 -25.07
N SER A 370 7.40 -20.35 -26.31
CA SER A 370 6.06 -20.45 -26.89
C SER A 370 5.99 -21.59 -27.91
N PRO A 371 4.79 -22.05 -28.29
CA PRO A 371 4.61 -22.97 -29.43
C PRO A 371 5.13 -22.43 -30.76
N LEU A 372 5.32 -21.11 -30.87
CA LEU A 372 5.80 -20.40 -32.07
C LEU A 372 7.34 -20.21 -32.07
N GLY A 373 8.03 -20.70 -31.04
CA GLY A 373 9.46 -20.49 -30.82
C GLY A 373 9.74 -19.64 -29.57
N GLU A 374 11.00 -19.29 -29.39
CA GLU A 374 11.42 -18.42 -28.28
C GLU A 374 11.06 -16.96 -28.57
N VAL A 375 10.38 -16.31 -27.63
CA VAL A 375 9.99 -14.90 -27.70
C VAL A 375 10.70 -14.15 -26.57
N LYS A 376 11.39 -13.05 -26.91
CA LYS A 376 12.04 -12.18 -25.93
C LYS A 376 11.27 -10.88 -25.79
N LEU A 377 10.85 -10.55 -24.57
CA LEU A 377 10.09 -9.34 -24.27
C LEU A 377 10.67 -8.63 -23.06
N PRO A 378 10.70 -7.28 -23.05
CA PRO A 378 10.90 -6.53 -21.82
C PRO A 378 9.82 -6.86 -20.77
N VAL A 379 10.23 -7.02 -19.51
CA VAL A 379 9.33 -7.32 -18.38
C VAL A 379 8.32 -6.19 -18.16
N ASP A 380 8.68 -4.95 -18.45
CA ASP A 380 7.76 -3.80 -18.36
C ASP A 380 6.58 -3.85 -19.36
N ARG A 381 6.67 -4.71 -20.39
CA ARG A 381 5.57 -5.00 -21.32
C ARG A 381 4.67 -6.12 -20.84
N LEU A 382 5.00 -6.80 -19.75
CA LEU A 382 4.17 -7.85 -19.18
C LEU A 382 3.29 -7.28 -18.07
N ARG A 383 2.05 -7.75 -18.01
CA ARG A 383 1.10 -7.46 -16.93
C ARG A 383 0.97 -8.62 -15.95
N THR A 384 0.97 -9.85 -16.47
CA THR A 384 0.98 -11.07 -15.67
C THR A 384 2.20 -11.90 -16.00
N LEU A 385 2.74 -12.59 -15.00
CA LEU A 385 3.83 -13.54 -15.17
C LEU A 385 3.34 -14.92 -14.74
N SER A 386 3.08 -15.79 -15.72
CA SER A 386 2.64 -17.16 -15.45
C SER A 386 3.84 -18.03 -15.07
N LEU A 387 4.07 -18.18 -13.77
CA LEU A 387 5.07 -19.10 -13.26
C LEU A 387 4.48 -20.52 -13.28
N LYS A 388 5.23 -21.50 -13.81
CA LYS A 388 4.85 -22.91 -13.74
C LYS A 388 4.54 -23.29 -12.29
N ALA A 389 3.34 -23.80 -12.08
CA ALA A 389 2.88 -24.26 -10.79
C ALA A 389 3.78 -25.42 -10.31
N LEU A 390 4.44 -25.22 -9.19
CA LEU A 390 5.05 -26.31 -8.43
C LEU A 390 4.04 -26.82 -7.39
N ASN A 391 4.29 -28.01 -6.84
CA ASN A 391 3.58 -28.40 -5.62
C ASN A 391 3.87 -27.33 -4.57
N SER A 392 2.84 -26.54 -4.24
CA SER A 392 3.00 -25.42 -3.32
C SER A 392 3.34 -25.96 -1.95
N GLU A 393 4.53 -25.61 -1.48
CA GLU A 393 4.92 -25.76 -0.09
C GLU A 393 4.43 -24.54 0.68
N ARG A 394 4.26 -24.69 2.00
CA ARG A 394 3.93 -23.58 2.88
C ARG A 394 5.01 -23.46 3.94
N ALA A 395 5.52 -22.24 4.13
CA ALA A 395 6.53 -21.99 5.16
C ALA A 395 6.08 -22.49 6.55
N ILE A 396 7.02 -23.16 7.23
CA ILE A 396 6.86 -23.63 8.59
C ILE A 396 6.75 -22.42 9.53
N ARG A 397 5.80 -22.53 10.47
CA ARG A 397 5.63 -21.60 11.59
C ARG A 397 6.66 -21.89 12.66
N ARG A 398 7.40 -20.89 13.11
CA ARG A 398 8.41 -21.01 14.17
C ARG A 398 8.04 -20.13 15.36
N ASN A 399 8.51 -20.53 16.54
CA ASN A 399 8.46 -19.64 17.68
C ASN A 399 9.40 -18.43 17.43
N GLY A 400 8.96 -17.24 17.82
CA GLY A 400 9.66 -15.99 17.51
C GLY A 400 9.41 -15.45 16.09
N ASP A 401 8.49 -16.04 15.33
CA ASP A 401 8.05 -15.43 14.08
C ASP A 401 7.35 -14.09 14.37
N ILE A 402 7.80 -13.07 13.65
CA ILE A 402 7.20 -11.74 13.58
C ILE A 402 6.61 -11.54 12.19
N ARG A 403 5.62 -10.65 12.07
CA ARG A 403 5.06 -10.24 10.79
C ARG A 403 5.41 -8.77 10.56
N VAL A 404 6.23 -8.52 9.55
CA VAL A 404 6.73 -7.19 9.17
C VAL A 404 5.89 -6.65 8.03
N TYR A 405 5.42 -5.42 8.18
CA TYR A 405 4.78 -4.63 7.13
C TYR A 405 5.71 -3.50 6.76
N THR A 406 5.99 -3.36 5.47
CA THR A 406 6.92 -2.37 4.94
C THR A 406 6.15 -1.24 4.24
N LYS A 407 6.77 -0.08 4.14
CA LYS A 407 6.20 1.12 3.50
C LYS A 407 5.91 0.93 2.01
N ASN A 408 6.49 -0.08 1.35
CA ASN A 408 6.13 -0.42 -0.03
C ASN A 408 4.94 -1.40 -0.13
N GLY A 409 4.34 -1.78 1.01
CA GLY A 409 3.19 -2.69 1.08
C GLY A 409 3.53 -4.17 1.15
N SER A 410 4.81 -4.54 1.25
CA SER A 410 5.17 -5.94 1.48
C SER A 410 4.81 -6.35 2.90
N ARG A 411 4.32 -7.58 3.04
CA ARG A 411 3.96 -8.24 4.31
C ARG A 411 4.71 -9.55 4.40
N LEU A 412 5.69 -9.66 5.29
CA LEU A 412 6.59 -10.80 5.39
C LEU A 412 6.57 -11.40 6.80
N VAL A 413 6.46 -12.71 6.89
CA VAL A 413 6.65 -13.47 8.14
C VAL A 413 8.06 -14.07 8.15
N MET A 414 8.78 -13.81 9.24
CA MET A 414 10.14 -14.28 9.47
C MET A 414 10.39 -14.48 10.96
N ARG A 415 11.25 -15.45 11.29
CA ARG A 415 11.79 -15.58 12.65
C ARG A 415 12.78 -14.44 12.86
N LEU A 416 12.54 -13.61 13.86
CA LEU A 416 13.50 -12.58 14.27
C LEU A 416 14.75 -13.25 14.86
N GLU A 417 15.94 -12.95 14.32
CA GLU A 417 17.21 -13.49 14.78
C GLU A 417 18.05 -12.44 15.50
N ALA A 418 18.12 -11.23 14.96
CA ALA A 418 18.89 -10.13 15.52
C ALA A 418 18.42 -8.78 14.96
N VAL A 419 19.00 -7.71 15.50
CA VAL A 419 19.06 -6.40 14.83
C VAL A 419 20.51 -5.98 14.73
N GLU A 420 20.93 -5.68 13.52
CA GLU A 420 22.30 -5.33 13.19
C GLU A 420 22.28 -4.09 12.31
N GLU A 421 23.04 -3.06 12.69
CA GLU A 421 23.25 -1.85 11.87
C GLU A 421 21.94 -1.19 11.36
N GLY A 422 20.92 -1.11 12.21
CA GLY A 422 19.62 -0.53 11.85
C GLY A 422 18.75 -1.41 10.95
N ARG A 423 19.05 -2.71 10.84
CA ARG A 423 18.27 -3.70 10.08
C ARG A 423 17.80 -4.84 10.97
N LEU A 424 16.56 -5.28 10.76
CA LEU A 424 16.08 -6.56 11.28
C LEU A 424 16.74 -7.69 10.50
N VAL A 425 17.36 -8.62 11.22
CA VAL A 425 17.85 -9.88 10.66
C VAL A 425 16.85 -10.96 11.00
N GLY A 426 16.41 -11.72 10.00
CA GLY A 426 15.58 -12.87 10.28
C GLY A 426 15.50 -13.86 9.15
N LEU A 427 14.87 -14.99 9.46
CA LEU A 427 14.90 -16.19 8.64
C LEU A 427 13.48 -16.66 8.30
N SER A 428 13.23 -16.90 7.01
CA SER A 428 12.00 -17.50 6.52
C SER A 428 12.32 -18.63 5.55
N GLN A 429 11.46 -19.66 5.48
CA GLN A 429 11.58 -20.66 4.40
C GLN A 429 11.17 -20.10 3.04
N ASN A 430 10.41 -19.00 3.02
CA ASN A 430 10.01 -18.36 1.78
C ASN A 430 11.21 -17.75 1.04
N PHE A 431 12.15 -17.15 1.78
CA PHE A 431 13.19 -16.29 1.22
C PHE A 431 14.57 -16.39 1.88
N GLY A 432 14.79 -17.40 2.72
CA GLY A 432 16.04 -17.55 3.45
C GLY A 432 16.25 -16.45 4.49
N GLN A 433 17.50 -16.04 4.69
CA GLN A 433 17.87 -14.95 5.60
C GLN A 433 17.67 -13.60 4.90
N ALA A 434 17.07 -12.65 5.60
CA ALA A 434 16.80 -11.31 5.09
C ALA A 434 17.22 -10.23 6.09
N PHE A 435 17.63 -9.08 5.56
CA PHE A 435 18.05 -7.90 6.30
C PHE A 435 17.13 -6.74 5.96
N ILE A 436 16.15 -6.43 6.82
CA ILE A 436 15.13 -5.41 6.54
C ILE A 436 15.47 -4.12 7.27
N GLY A 437 15.71 -3.03 6.54
CA GLY A 437 15.99 -1.72 7.14
C GLY A 437 14.83 -1.21 7.98
N ILE A 438 15.08 -0.81 9.24
CA ILE A 438 14.03 -0.36 10.17
C ILE A 438 13.24 0.84 9.60
N ASP A 439 13.91 1.74 8.88
CA ASP A 439 13.26 2.92 8.27
C ASP A 439 12.26 2.58 7.16
N SER A 440 12.34 1.38 6.60
CA SER A 440 11.41 0.88 5.59
C SER A 440 10.17 0.21 6.19
N ILE A 441 10.14 0.02 7.51
CA ILE A 441 9.05 -0.66 8.21
C ILE A 441 7.94 0.34 8.54
N GLU A 442 6.70 -0.09 8.32
CA GLU A 442 5.48 0.58 8.78
C GLU A 442 5.01 -0.01 10.12
N ARG A 443 5.03 -1.34 10.24
CA ARG A 443 4.52 -2.06 11.41
C ARG A 443 5.21 -3.40 11.61
N ILE A 444 5.33 -3.83 12.86
CA ILE A 444 5.69 -5.19 13.25
C ILE A 444 4.60 -5.75 14.16
N ASP A 445 4.02 -6.90 13.79
CA ASP A 445 3.23 -7.71 14.72
C ASP A 445 4.17 -8.74 15.38
N PHE A 446 4.20 -8.78 16.70
CA PHE A 446 4.89 -9.83 17.48
C PHE A 446 3.90 -10.92 17.86
N ASN A 447 4.33 -12.08 18.38
CA ASN A 447 3.42 -13.11 18.92
C ASN A 447 2.24 -13.47 17.98
N ILE A 448 2.54 -13.67 16.69
CA ILE A 448 1.54 -13.75 15.60
C ILE A 448 0.77 -15.08 15.53
N TYR A 449 1.13 -16.04 16.38
CA TYR A 449 0.47 -17.34 16.48
C TYR A 449 -0.29 -17.54 17.79
N ASP A 450 -0.21 -16.60 18.71
CA ASP A 450 -1.09 -16.57 19.88
C ASP A 450 -2.49 -16.17 19.41
N GLN A 451 -3.47 -17.07 19.52
CA GLN A 451 -4.82 -16.83 19.04
C GLN A 451 -5.54 -15.72 19.82
N ALA A 452 -5.26 -15.55 21.11
CA ALA A 452 -5.84 -14.47 21.90
C ALA A 452 -5.26 -13.12 21.48
N LEU A 453 -3.95 -13.05 21.23
CA LEU A 453 -3.32 -11.82 20.73
C LEU A 453 -3.65 -11.55 19.26
N GLU A 454 -3.81 -12.58 18.44
CA GLU A 454 -4.30 -12.42 17.06
C GLU A 454 -5.77 -11.99 17.05
N SER A 455 -6.57 -12.52 17.98
CA SER A 455 -7.93 -12.04 18.25
C SER A 455 -7.92 -10.68 18.93
N MET A 456 -6.88 -10.26 19.63
CA MET A 456 -6.73 -8.87 20.07
C MET A 456 -6.36 -7.99 18.88
N ARG A 457 -5.54 -8.48 17.94
CA ARG A 457 -5.19 -7.84 16.65
C ARG A 457 -6.41 -7.72 15.72
N ALA A 458 -7.31 -8.71 15.74
CA ALA A 458 -8.49 -8.83 14.90
C ALA A 458 -9.78 -8.32 15.57
N GLY A 459 -9.95 -8.60 16.86
CA GLY A 459 -11.14 -8.42 17.72
C GLY A 459 -11.22 -7.08 18.44
N GLY A 460 -10.57 -6.06 17.88
CA GLY A 460 -11.29 -4.78 17.73
C GLY A 460 -12.35 -4.98 16.67
N GLU A 461 -13.37 -5.80 17.00
CA GLU A 461 -14.46 -6.16 16.11
C GLU A 461 -15.24 -4.90 15.77
N TRP A 462 -14.84 -4.33 14.62
CA TRP A 462 -15.49 -3.24 13.93
C TRP A 462 -15.23 -1.84 14.49
#